data_AF-A0A2N6ILZ1-F1
#
_entry.id   AF-A0A2N6ILZ1-F1
#
_cell.length_a   1.000
_cell.length_b   1.000
_cell.length_c   1.000
_cell.angle_alpha   90.00
_cell.angle_beta   90.00
_cell.angle_gamma   90.00
#
_symmetry.space_group_name_H-M   'P 1'
#
loop_
_entity.id
_entity.type
_entity.pdbx_description
1 polymer ?
#
loop_
_entity_poly.entity_id
_entity_poly.type
_entity_poly.pdbx_seq_one_letter_code
_entity_poly.pdbx_strand_id
1 'polypeptide(L)'
;MVVLKGILLLFIIFFGIPNQIIDYKHRKKKAYEPGDAWAYYSRLSKEGSAEGKFMMCSTYCGIAFIVVVLAYLALGLFTTYR
;
A
#
# COMPACT_ATOMS: atom_id res chain seq x y z
N MET A 1 14.93 16.96 -1.14
CA MET A 1 14.30 16.20 -2.25
C MET A 1 14.91 14.81 -2.48
N VAL A 2 16.24 14.64 -2.45
CA VAL A 2 16.88 13.32 -2.68
C VAL A 2 16.49 12.27 -1.64
N VAL A 3 16.45 12.64 -0.35
CA VAL A 3 16.04 11.74 0.74
C VAL A 3 14.61 11.22 0.56
N LEU A 4 13.67 12.10 0.20
CA LEU A 4 12.27 11.73 -0.03
C LEU A 4 12.11 10.75 -1.20
N LYS A 5 12.87 10.96 -2.28
CA LYS A 5 12.95 10.03 -3.42
C LYS A 5 13.52 8.67 -3.01
N GLY A 6 14.52 8.66 -2.14
CA GLY A 6 15.09 7.43 -1.57
C GLY A 6 14.08 6.64 -0.74
N ILE A 7 13.34 7.32 0.14
CA ILE A 7 12.27 6.69 0.95
C ILE A 7 11.17 6.12 0.05
N LEU A 8 10.75 6.89 -0.97
CA LEU A 8 9.74 6.44 -1.92
C LEU A 8 10.20 5.20 -2.70
N LEU A 9 11.45 5.18 -3.15
CA LEU A 9 12.03 4.04 -3.86
C LEU A 9 12.06 2.79 -2.99
N LEU A 10 12.50 2.91 -1.74
CA LEU A 10 12.47 1.80 -0.78
C LEU A 10 11.04 1.31 -0.57
N PHE A 11 10.08 2.22 -0.39
CA PHE A 11 8.67 1.86 -0.22
C PHE A 11 8.13 1.06 -1.43
N ILE A 12 8.43 1.50 -2.65
CA ILE A 12 8.03 0.79 -3.88
C ILE A 12 8.69 -0.60 -3.97
N ILE A 13 9.97 -0.71 -3.63
CA ILE A 13 10.70 -1.99 -3.69
C ILE A 13 10.17 -2.98 -2.65
N PHE A 14 9.95 -2.52 -1.41
CA PHE A 14 9.56 -3.41 -0.31
C PHE A 14 8.07 -3.75 -0.29
N PHE A 15 7.20 -2.83 -0.71
CA PHE A 15 5.75 -3.04 -0.66
C PHE A 15 5.13 -3.19 -2.04
N GLY A 16 5.56 -2.38 -3.02
CA GLY A 16 5.00 -2.39 -4.37
C GLY A 16 5.29 -3.67 -5.14
N ILE A 17 6.58 -4.04 -5.26
CA ILE A 17 6.99 -5.23 -6.03
C ILE A 17 6.38 -6.51 -5.41
N PRO A 18 6.50 -6.79 -4.11
CA PRO A 18 5.91 -7.99 -3.52
C PRO A 18 4.39 -8.00 -3.62
N ASN A 19 3.71 -6.85 -3.43
CA ASN A 19 2.26 -6.79 -3.63
C ASN A 19 1.89 -7.20 -5.05
N GLN A 20 2.56 -6.68 -6.08
CA GLN A 20 2.27 -7.04 -7.46
C GLN A 20 2.52 -8.52 -7.76
N ILE A 21 3.57 -9.12 -7.18
CA ILE A 21 3.89 -10.54 -7.35
C ILE A 21 2.79 -11.41 -6.71
N ILE A 22 2.42 -11.12 -5.47
CA ILE A 22 1.35 -11.84 -4.75
C ILE A 22 0.02 -11.66 -5.49
N ASP A 23 -0.31 -10.44 -5.86
CA ASP A 23 -1.51 -10.10 -6.59
C ASP A 23 -1.61 -10.84 -7.94
N TYR A 24 -0.54 -10.83 -8.74
CA TYR A 24 -0.46 -11.58 -9.99
C TYR A 24 -0.64 -13.09 -9.77
N LYS A 25 0.01 -13.66 -8.75
CA LYS A 25 -0.10 -15.09 -8.41
C LYS A 25 -1.55 -15.50 -8.11
N HIS A 26 -2.31 -14.67 -7.40
CA HIS A 26 -3.69 -14.97 -7.04
C HIS A 26 -4.67 -14.73 -8.20
N ARG A 27 -4.45 -13.68 -9.01
CA ARG A 27 -5.25 -13.43 -10.22
C ARG A 27 -5.05 -14.52 -11.27
N LYS A 28 -3.82 -15.01 -11.45
CA LYS A 28 -3.54 -16.14 -12.35
C LYS A 28 -4.31 -17.41 -11.96
N LYS A 29 -4.58 -17.59 -10.67
CA LYS A 29 -5.39 -18.69 -10.14
C LYS A 29 -6.90 -18.40 -10.14
N LYS A 30 -7.34 -17.26 -10.67
CA LYS A 30 -8.73 -16.78 -10.60
C LYS A 30 -9.29 -16.83 -9.17
N ALA A 31 -8.46 -16.48 -8.19
CA ALA A 31 -8.84 -16.60 -6.78
C ALA A 31 -9.93 -15.61 -6.35
N TYR A 32 -10.13 -14.54 -7.13
CA TYR A 32 -11.16 -13.51 -6.92
C TYR A 32 -11.39 -12.73 -8.24
N GLU A 33 -12.53 -12.04 -8.35
CA GLU A 33 -12.90 -11.22 -9.50
C GLU A 33 -12.18 -9.85 -9.49
N PRO A 34 -11.80 -9.28 -10.65
CA PRO A 34 -11.24 -7.93 -10.70
C PRO A 34 -12.13 -6.92 -9.98
N GLY A 35 -11.55 -6.16 -9.05
CA GLY A 35 -12.29 -5.21 -8.19
C GLY A 35 -12.60 -5.74 -6.78
N ASP A 36 -12.56 -7.05 -6.57
CA ASP A 36 -12.84 -7.67 -5.25
C ASP A 36 -11.58 -7.99 -4.42
N ALA A 37 -10.42 -7.48 -4.86
CA ALA A 37 -9.12 -7.76 -4.25
C ALA A 37 -9.09 -7.40 -2.76
N TRP A 38 -9.69 -6.27 -2.38
CA TRP A 38 -9.72 -5.83 -0.98
C TRP A 38 -10.47 -6.82 -0.09
N ALA A 39 -11.68 -7.24 -0.47
CA ALA A 39 -12.47 -8.18 0.32
C ALA A 39 -11.78 -9.54 0.39
N TYR A 40 -11.21 -9.99 -0.73
CA TYR A 40 -10.44 -11.22 -0.81
C TYR A 40 -9.25 -11.24 0.16
N TYR A 41 -8.35 -10.24 0.08
CA TYR A 41 -7.17 -10.18 0.93
C TYR A 41 -7.52 -9.89 2.39
N SER A 42 -8.60 -9.14 2.65
CA SER A 42 -9.12 -8.93 4.01
C SER A 42 -9.57 -10.24 4.64
N ARG A 43 -10.33 -11.06 3.90
CA ARG A 43 -10.74 -12.39 4.36
C ARG A 43 -9.53 -13.29 4.56
N LEU A 44 -8.63 -13.36 3.57
CA LEU A 44 -7.44 -14.20 3.61
C LEU A 44 -6.51 -13.83 4.78
N SER A 45 -6.42 -12.55 5.13
CA SER A 45 -5.71 -12.07 6.33
C SER A 45 -6.34 -12.55 7.63
N LYS A 46 -7.68 -12.54 7.72
CA LYS A 46 -8.43 -13.02 8.89
C LYS A 46 -8.34 -14.53 9.07
N GLU A 47 -8.25 -15.26 7.96
CA GLU A 47 -8.00 -16.71 7.93
C GLU A 47 -6.56 -17.10 8.33
N GLY A 48 -5.69 -16.11 8.58
CA GLY A 48 -4.34 -16.34 9.11
C GLY A 48 -3.24 -16.42 8.06
N SER A 49 -3.56 -16.31 6.77
CA SER A 49 -2.58 -16.36 5.68
C SER A 49 -1.55 -15.23 5.78
N ALA A 50 -0.27 -15.58 5.67
CA ALA A 50 0.83 -14.61 5.66
C ALA A 50 0.73 -13.66 4.46
N GLU A 51 0.36 -14.17 3.27
CA GLU A 51 0.17 -13.34 2.07
C GLU A 51 -0.99 -12.36 2.26
N GLY A 52 -2.11 -12.81 2.84
CA GLY A 52 -3.24 -11.94 3.17
C GLY A 52 -2.87 -10.84 4.17
N LYS A 53 -2.18 -11.20 5.26
CA LYS A 53 -1.71 -10.24 6.27
C LYS A 53 -0.73 -9.23 5.69
N PHE A 54 0.21 -9.68 4.86
CA PHE A 54 1.16 -8.79 4.19
C PHE A 54 0.44 -7.81 3.25
N MET A 55 -0.47 -8.30 2.39
CA MET A 55 -1.24 -7.46 1.46
C MET A 55 -2.10 -6.42 2.18
N MET A 56 -2.74 -6.79 3.28
CA MET A 56 -3.52 -5.85 4.09
C MET A 56 -2.63 -4.84 4.79
N CYS A 57 -1.54 -5.29 5.42
CA CYS A 57 -0.59 -4.42 6.12
C CYS A 57 0.05 -3.40 5.16
N SER A 58 0.54 -3.85 4.01
CA SER A 58 1.16 -3.00 2.98
C SER A 58 0.17 -1.95 2.46
N THR A 59 -1.09 -2.32 2.30
CA THR A 59 -2.14 -1.39 1.88
C THR A 59 -2.41 -0.32 2.95
N TYR A 60 -2.51 -0.71 4.24
CA TYR A 60 -2.66 0.27 5.32
C TYR A 60 -1.43 1.17 5.48
N CYS A 61 -0.21 0.64 5.32
CA CYS A 61 1.01 1.45 5.28
C CYS A 61 0.97 2.47 4.14
N GLY A 62 0.50 2.07 2.95
CA GLY A 62 0.33 2.97 1.81
C GLY A 62 -0.69 4.08 2.08
N ILE A 63 -1.84 3.74 2.66
CA ILE A 63 -2.87 4.72 3.06
C ILE A 63 -2.29 5.70 4.09
N ALA A 64 -1.63 5.20 5.14
CA ALA A 64 -1.03 6.04 6.16
C ALA A 64 0.02 7.00 5.57
N PHE A 65 0.85 6.51 4.65
CA PHE A 65 1.83 7.35 3.95
C PHE A 65 1.16 8.47 3.15
N ILE A 66 0.11 8.17 2.39
CA ILE A 66 -0.66 9.18 1.64
C ILE A 66 -1.24 10.24 2.59
N VAL A 67 -1.86 9.81 3.70
CA VAL A 67 -2.43 10.73 4.70
C VAL A 67 -1.36 11.65 5.30
N VAL A 68 -0.19 11.12 5.65
CA VAL A 68 0.93 11.91 6.19
C VAL A 68 1.43 12.93 5.16
N VAL A 69 1.57 12.54 3.89
CA VAL A 69 1.99 13.44 2.82
C VAL A 69 0.95 14.55 2.60
N LEU A 70 -0.34 14.21 2.58
CA LEU A 70 -1.42 15.20 2.45
C LEU A 70 -1.42 16.19 3.63
N ALA A 71 -1.25 15.70 4.86
CA ALA A 71 -1.16 16.55 6.05
C ALA A 71 0.06 17.48 5.98
N TYR A 72 1.21 16.97 5.54
CA TYR A 72 2.42 17.79 5.35
C TYR A 72 2.21 18.88 4.30
N LEU A 73 1.60 18.55 3.15
CA LEU A 73 1.27 19.53 2.11
C LEU A 73 0.28 20.58 2.61
N ALA A 74 -0.75 20.17 3.35
CA ALA A 74 -1.72 21.09 3.95
C ALA A 74 -1.05 22.06 4.93
N LEU A 75 -0.18 21.57 5.82
CA LEU A 75 0.60 22.42 6.73
C LEU A 75 1.45 23.42 5.96
N GLY A 76 2.07 23.00 4.85
CA GLY A 76 2.81 23.91 3.96
C GLY A 76 1.95 25.04 3.41
N LEU A 77 0.70 24.76 3.02
CA LEU A 77 -0.24 25.79 2.56
C LEU A 77 -0.60 26.79 3.66
N PHE A 78 -0.73 26.37 4.91
CA PHE A 78 -1.10 27.26 6.02
C PHE A 78 0.09 27.99 6.67
N THR A 79 1.33 27.55 6.43
CA THR A 79 2.54 28.13 7.02
C THR A 79 3.38 28.96 6.05
N THR A 80 3.27 28.72 4.73
CA THR A 80 4.09 29.42 3.71
C THR A 80 3.44 30.72 3.21
N TYR A 81 2.15 30.94 3.47
CA TYR A 81 1.41 32.16 3.10
C TYR A 81 1.17 33.12 4.28
N ARG A 82 2.03 33.09 5.30
CA ARG A 82 1.97 34.00 6.46
C ARG A 82 3.24 34.81 6.60
#